data_AF-A0A847P7F1-F1
#
_entry.id   AF-A0A847P7F1-F1
#
_cell.length_a   1.000
_cell.length_b   1.000
_cell.length_c   1.000
_cell.angle_alpha   90.00
_cell.angle_beta   90.00
_cell.angle_gamma   90.00
#
_symmetry.space_group_name_H-M   'P 1'
#
loop_
_entity.id
_entity.type
_entity.pdbx_description
1 polymer ?
#
loop_
_entity_poly.entity_id
_entity_poly.type
_entity_poly.pdbx_seq_one_letter_code
_entity_poly.pdbx_strand_id
1 'polypeptide(L)'
;MFLNFLQTDEEKVAFIKMAIIVAIANVEDDNEEKNEKKSESFSRNKDWKMSSFEKAIINGFMKELELSSYEISTDEFNKIIDELSPVLSKLTRLSEEERRLEIIEKLIEDGISWDEIGDITPKSSRSMMIELISVALVDNDYAPFEKVVIKSIANKLKIDSDELEEMENFVRSMKEIYKTGLEIVNN
;
A
#
# COMPACT_ATOMS: atom_id res chain seq x y z
N MET A 1 5.11 -13.89 -7.04
CA MET A 1 6.28 -13.41 -7.81
C MET A 1 5.91 -13.33 -9.28
N PHE A 2 5.13 -12.30 -9.58
CA PHE A 2 4.78 -11.84 -10.92
C PHE A 2 5.59 -10.59 -11.32
N LEU A 3 6.48 -10.12 -10.44
CA LEU A 3 7.17 -8.85 -10.62
C LEU A 3 8.24 -8.89 -11.71
N ASN A 4 8.65 -10.08 -12.13
CA ASN A 4 9.48 -10.28 -13.31
C ASN A 4 8.84 -9.80 -14.63
N PHE A 5 7.57 -9.41 -14.63
CA PHE A 5 6.89 -8.82 -15.78
C PHE A 5 7.02 -7.29 -15.87
N LEU A 6 7.55 -6.63 -14.84
CA LEU A 6 7.88 -5.20 -14.88
C LEU A 6 9.16 -5.03 -15.69
N GLN A 7 9.11 -4.19 -16.72
CA GLN A 7 10.15 -4.08 -17.75
C GLN A 7 11.06 -2.88 -17.55
N THR A 8 10.53 -1.78 -17.03
CA THR A 8 11.28 -0.53 -16.86
C THR A 8 11.57 -0.25 -15.39
N ASP A 9 12.62 0.52 -15.11
CA ASP A 9 12.95 0.86 -13.73
C ASP A 9 11.89 1.81 -13.14
N GLU A 10 11.24 2.62 -13.97
CA GLU A 10 10.11 3.47 -13.58
C GLU A 10 8.90 2.64 -13.14
N GLU A 11 8.55 1.55 -13.84
CA GLU A 11 7.51 0.62 -13.42
C GLU A 11 7.84 0.00 -12.05
N LYS A 12 9.08 -0.43 -11.85
CA LYS A 12 9.54 -1.07 -10.61
C LYS A 12 9.48 -0.10 -9.42
N VAL A 13 10.01 1.11 -9.61
CA VAL A 13 10.01 2.16 -8.57
C VAL A 13 8.57 2.56 -8.24
N ALA A 14 7.72 2.73 -9.25
CA ALA A 14 6.32 3.06 -9.04
C ALA A 14 5.58 1.95 -8.27
N PHE A 15 5.80 0.68 -8.61
CA PHE A 15 5.23 -0.44 -7.87
C PHE A 15 5.60 -0.42 -6.39
N ILE A 16 6.88 -0.21 -6.05
CA ILE A 16 7.28 -0.16 -4.65
C ILE A 16 6.69 1.06 -3.93
N LYS A 17 6.63 2.22 -4.59
CA LYS A 17 5.95 3.41 -4.06
C LYS A 17 4.47 3.12 -3.76
N MET A 18 3.76 2.45 -4.68
CA MET A 18 2.39 1.98 -4.48
C MET A 18 2.28 1.03 -3.27
N ALA A 19 3.20 0.07 -3.14
CA ALA A 19 3.21 -0.89 -2.04
C ALA A 19 3.43 -0.21 -0.68
N ILE A 20 4.29 0.81 -0.62
CA ILE A 20 4.50 1.61 0.59
C ILE A 20 3.22 2.37 0.95
N ILE A 21 2.53 2.98 -0.01
CA ILE A 21 1.28 3.70 0.23
C ILE A 21 0.21 2.75 0.79
N VAL A 22 0.09 1.54 0.23
CA VAL A 22 -0.80 0.49 0.75
C VAL A 22 -0.47 0.18 2.21
N ALA A 23 0.81 -0.06 2.53
CA ALA A 23 1.24 -0.45 3.87
C ALA A 23 1.06 0.66 4.93
N ILE A 24 1.27 1.93 4.57
CA ILE A 24 1.06 3.05 5.52
C ILE A 24 -0.39 3.56 5.57
N ALA A 25 -1.29 2.96 4.77
CA ALA A 25 -2.66 3.44 4.62
C ALA A 25 -3.48 3.25 5.90
N ASN A 26 -3.16 2.27 6.73
CA ASN A 26 -3.81 2.03 8.02
C ASN A 26 -2.87 2.39 9.18
N VAL A 27 -3.43 2.72 10.36
CA VAL A 27 -2.60 3.00 11.54
C VAL A 27 -2.37 1.65 12.16
N GLU A 28 -1.11 1.26 12.33
CA GLU A 28 -0.82 0.11 13.17
C GLU A 28 -0.89 0.53 14.63
N ASP A 29 -1.91 0.01 15.32
CA ASP A 29 -1.94 0.00 16.77
C ASP A 29 -0.94 -1.04 17.27
N ASP A 30 0.34 -0.69 17.25
CA ASP A 30 1.46 -1.50 17.77
C ASP A 30 1.39 -1.71 19.31
N ASN A 31 0.26 -1.44 19.97
CA ASN A 31 0.09 -1.66 21.39
C ASN A 31 -1.29 -2.25 21.72
N GLU A 32 -1.35 -3.57 21.83
CA GLU A 32 -2.17 -4.23 22.85
C GLU A 32 -1.68 -3.81 24.25
N GLU A 33 -1.90 -2.56 24.65
CA GLU A 33 -1.96 -2.23 26.08
C GLU A 33 -2.80 -0.96 26.29
N LYS A 34 -3.98 -1.21 26.88
CA LYS A 34 -4.92 -0.25 27.44
C LYS A 34 -4.20 0.97 28.01
N ASN A 35 -4.52 2.15 27.48
CA ASN A 35 -4.75 3.30 28.34
C ASN A 35 -5.85 4.19 27.75
N GLU A 36 -6.94 4.23 28.50
CA GLU A 36 -8.01 5.20 28.35
C GLU A 36 -7.45 6.62 28.27
N LYS A 37 -8.04 7.42 27.37
CA LYS A 37 -7.75 8.81 27.05
C LYS A 37 -6.54 9.01 26.14
N LYS A 38 -6.81 9.00 24.85
CA LYS A 38 -6.07 9.86 23.93
C LYS A 38 -7.05 10.71 23.15
N SER A 39 -7.13 11.98 23.53
CA SER A 39 -7.38 13.05 22.57
C SER A 39 -6.18 13.05 21.61
N GLU A 40 -6.19 12.15 20.63
CA GLU A 40 -5.04 11.92 19.76
C GLU A 40 -5.09 12.95 18.64
N SER A 41 -4.12 13.86 18.69
CA SER A 41 -3.93 14.87 17.66
C SER A 41 -3.45 14.18 16.38
N PHE A 42 -4.24 14.28 15.31
CA PHE A 42 -3.94 13.91 13.91
C PHE A 42 -2.71 14.67 13.33
N SER A 43 -1.53 14.54 13.95
CA SER A 43 -0.44 15.47 13.64
C SER A 43 0.97 14.93 13.86
N ARG A 44 1.20 13.61 13.85
CA ARG A 44 2.56 13.09 13.96
C ARG A 44 2.85 12.10 12.85
N ASN A 45 4.06 12.18 12.28
CA ASN A 45 4.66 11.13 11.44
C ASN A 45 4.72 9.74 12.11
N LYS A 46 4.25 9.60 13.36
CA LYS A 46 4.07 8.32 14.02
C LYS A 46 2.87 7.53 13.48
N ASP A 47 1.91 8.20 12.86
CA ASP A 47 0.63 7.61 12.42
C ASP A 47 0.73 7.03 10.99
N TRP A 48 1.88 7.20 10.32
CA TRP A 48 2.17 6.74 8.96
C TRP A 48 3.33 5.76 8.96
N LYS A 49 3.07 4.53 9.42
CA LYS A 49 4.10 3.49 9.55
C LYS A 49 3.59 2.17 8.98
N MET A 50 4.55 1.41 8.46
CA MET A 50 4.37 0.03 8.02
C MET A 50 4.81 -0.91 9.14
N SER A 51 4.19 -2.09 9.24
CA SER A 51 4.64 -3.14 10.16
C SER A 51 6.01 -3.64 9.79
N SER A 52 6.61 -4.32 10.77
CA SER A 52 7.74 -5.21 10.51
C SER A 52 7.46 -6.23 9.39
N PHE A 53 6.22 -6.72 9.26
CA PHE A 53 5.88 -7.75 8.28
C PHE A 53 5.68 -7.17 6.88
N GLU A 54 4.94 -6.06 6.75
CA GLU A 54 4.86 -5.31 5.48
C GLU A 54 6.23 -4.85 5.00
N LYS A 55 7.09 -4.35 5.91
CA LYS A 55 8.49 -4.04 5.57
C LYS A 55 9.24 -5.24 5.02
N ALA A 56 9.06 -6.41 5.62
CA ALA A 56 9.73 -7.63 5.16
C ALA A 56 9.27 -8.01 3.75
N ILE A 57 7.97 -7.90 3.46
CA ILE A 57 7.38 -8.15 2.13
C ILE A 57 7.94 -7.15 1.11
N ILE A 58 7.86 -5.85 1.40
CA ILE A 58 8.34 -4.80 0.49
C ILE A 58 9.85 -4.96 0.23
N ASN A 59 10.65 -5.24 1.25
CA ASN A 59 12.08 -5.53 1.07
C ASN A 59 12.32 -6.78 0.20
N GLY A 60 11.45 -7.78 0.32
CA GLY A 60 11.45 -8.96 -0.56
C GLY A 60 11.23 -8.57 -2.02
N PHE A 61 10.25 -7.72 -2.29
CA PHE A 61 9.98 -7.20 -3.64
C PHE A 61 11.12 -6.35 -4.17
N MET A 62 11.69 -5.45 -3.37
CA MET A 62 12.84 -4.65 -3.78
C MET A 62 14.00 -5.55 -4.21
N LYS A 63 14.25 -6.63 -3.47
CA LYS A 63 15.26 -7.61 -3.82
C LYS A 63 14.95 -8.38 -5.10
N GLU A 64 13.69 -8.78 -5.32
CA GLU A 64 13.23 -9.44 -6.55
C GLU A 64 13.38 -8.53 -7.77
N LEU A 65 13.10 -7.23 -7.60
CA LEU A 65 13.20 -6.21 -8.64
C LEU A 65 14.62 -5.67 -8.86
N GLU A 66 15.59 -6.17 -8.08
CA GLU A 66 16.98 -5.71 -8.09
C GLU A 66 17.14 -4.22 -7.76
N LEU A 67 16.21 -3.66 -6.99
CA LEU A 67 16.23 -2.28 -6.51
C LEU A 67 16.96 -2.16 -5.18
N SER A 68 17.78 -1.12 -5.07
CA SER A 68 18.41 -0.68 -3.83
C SER A 68 17.53 0.31 -3.06
N SER A 69 17.75 0.41 -1.75
CA SER A 69 17.06 1.41 -0.91
C SER A 69 17.35 2.87 -1.30
N TYR A 70 18.42 3.12 -2.04
CA TYR A 70 18.78 4.45 -2.52
C TYR A 70 17.93 4.89 -3.72
N GLU A 71 17.40 3.94 -4.48
CA GLU A 71 16.55 4.21 -5.65
C GLU A 71 15.10 4.54 -5.24
N ILE A 72 14.74 4.32 -3.97
CA ILE A 72 13.40 4.55 -3.45
C ILE A 72 13.45 5.63 -2.38
N SER A 73 13.31 6.89 -2.82
CA SER A 73 13.06 7.99 -1.88
C SER A 73 11.61 7.99 -1.43
N THR A 74 11.40 8.09 -0.11
CA THR A 74 10.10 8.36 0.52
C THR A 74 10.00 9.81 1.00
N ASP A 75 10.95 10.66 0.65
CA ASP A 75 10.98 12.06 1.08
C ASP A 75 9.77 12.84 0.56
N GLU A 76 9.30 12.50 -0.64
CA GLU A 76 8.08 13.06 -1.23
C GLU A 76 6.84 12.73 -0.40
N PHE A 77 6.73 11.50 0.11
CA PHE A 77 5.62 11.10 0.97
C PHE A 77 5.64 11.89 2.28
N ASN A 78 6.81 12.01 2.90
CA ASN A 78 6.97 12.77 4.14
C ASN A 78 6.62 14.25 3.92
N LYS A 79 7.04 14.86 2.80
CA LYS A 79 6.66 16.24 2.46
C LYS A 79 5.14 16.41 2.34
N ILE A 80 4.47 15.52 1.59
CA ILE A 80 3.00 15.56 1.43
C ILE A 80 2.31 15.47 2.80
N ILE A 81 2.72 14.53 3.64
CA ILE A 81 2.17 14.33 4.99
C ILE A 81 2.42 15.56 5.87
N ASP A 82 3.66 16.08 5.89
CA ASP A 82 4.07 17.22 6.71
C ASP A 82 3.37 18.52 6.29
N GLU A 83 3.05 18.68 5.00
CA GLU A 83 2.32 19.84 4.48
C GLU A 83 0.82 19.77 4.76
N LEU A 84 0.19 18.61 4.54
CA LEU A 84 -1.26 18.47 4.62
C LEU A 84 -1.77 18.24 6.05
N SER A 85 -1.08 17.43 6.86
CA SER A 85 -1.55 17.07 8.20
C SER A 85 -1.83 18.29 9.09
N PRO A 86 -0.98 19.34 9.12
CA PRO A 86 -1.24 20.55 9.92
C PRO A 86 -2.40 21.41 9.39
N VAL A 87 -2.69 21.34 8.10
CA VAL A 87 -3.79 22.08 7.47
C VAL A 87 -5.11 21.37 7.74
N LEU A 88 -5.16 20.07 7.46
CA LEU A 88 -6.34 19.24 7.63
C LEU A 88 -6.76 19.11 9.10
N SER A 89 -5.80 19.03 10.03
CA SER A 89 -6.09 18.99 11.47
C SER A 89 -6.87 20.20 11.99
N LYS A 90 -6.77 21.36 11.31
CA LYS A 90 -7.52 22.59 11.65
C LYS A 90 -8.93 22.62 11.07
N LEU A 91 -9.26 21.72 10.13
CA LEU A 91 -10.59 21.65 9.50
C LEU A 91 -11.54 20.82 10.37
N THR A 92 -12.19 21.46 11.33
CA THR A 92 -13.15 20.83 12.26
C THR A 92 -14.35 20.16 11.59
N ARG A 93 -14.62 20.46 10.32
CA ARG A 93 -15.70 19.87 9.52
C ARG A 93 -15.39 18.47 9.00
N LEU A 94 -14.12 18.09 8.91
CA LEU A 94 -13.72 16.77 8.41
C LEU A 94 -13.47 15.83 9.59
N SER A 95 -13.98 14.61 9.48
CA SER A 95 -13.63 13.49 10.36
C SER A 95 -12.15 13.12 10.19
N GLU A 96 -11.62 12.33 11.10
CA GLU A 96 -10.24 11.81 11.00
C GLU A 96 -10.06 10.93 9.76
N GLU A 97 -11.06 10.07 9.48
CA GLU A 97 -11.07 9.21 8.30
C GLU A 97 -11.05 10.03 7.01
N GLU A 98 -11.86 11.08 6.91
CA GLU A 98 -11.89 11.97 5.74
C GLU A 98 -10.54 12.68 5.53
N ARG A 99 -9.92 13.18 6.61
CA ARG A 99 -8.59 13.81 6.50
C ARG A 99 -7.52 12.84 6.07
N ARG A 100 -7.62 11.58 6.51
CA ARG A 100 -6.67 10.54 6.10
C ARG A 100 -6.82 10.19 4.63
N LEU A 101 -8.06 10.04 4.16
CA LEU A 101 -8.36 9.80 2.76
C LEU A 101 -7.78 10.89 1.86
N GLU A 102 -7.92 12.16 2.24
CA GLU A 102 -7.33 13.29 1.50
C GLU A 102 -5.80 13.19 1.37
N ILE A 103 -5.11 12.75 2.43
CA ILE A 103 -3.65 12.54 2.37
C ILE A 103 -3.30 11.33 1.49
N ILE A 104 -4.02 10.22 1.63
CA ILE A 104 -3.83 9.01 0.82
C ILE A 104 -4.03 9.32 -0.67
N GLU A 105 -5.11 10.01 -1.02
CA GLU A 105 -5.38 10.44 -2.38
C GLU A 105 -4.23 11.30 -2.90
N LYS A 106 -3.71 12.22 -2.08
CA LYS A 106 -2.58 13.04 -2.49
C LYS A 106 -1.27 12.27 -2.63
N LEU A 107 -1.02 11.28 -1.78
CA LEU A 107 0.13 10.37 -1.93
C LEU A 107 0.06 9.57 -3.22
N ILE A 108 -1.14 9.10 -3.59
CA ILE A 108 -1.35 8.38 -4.85
C ILE A 108 -1.16 9.33 -6.04
N GLU A 109 -1.69 10.56 -5.98
CA GLU A 109 -1.61 11.52 -7.08
C GLU A 109 -0.20 12.08 -7.29
N ASP A 110 0.44 12.54 -6.22
CA ASP A 110 1.67 13.33 -6.30
C ASP A 110 2.91 12.54 -5.89
N GLY A 111 2.74 11.48 -5.11
CA GLY A 111 3.86 10.67 -4.63
C GLY A 111 4.38 9.66 -5.67
N ILE A 112 3.60 9.40 -6.72
CA ILE A 112 3.95 8.49 -7.81
C ILE A 112 4.14 9.29 -9.09
N SER A 113 5.28 9.10 -9.76
CA SER A 113 5.60 9.75 -11.04
C SER A 113 4.82 9.13 -12.21
N TRP A 114 3.48 9.27 -12.23
CA TRP A 114 2.63 8.63 -13.24
C TRP A 114 3.01 8.93 -14.69
N ASP A 115 3.50 10.14 -14.95
CA ASP A 115 3.94 10.55 -16.29
C ASP A 115 5.23 9.85 -16.76
N GLU A 116 6.09 9.44 -15.82
CA GLU A 116 7.37 8.77 -16.11
C GLU A 116 7.17 7.27 -16.38
N ILE A 117 6.15 6.65 -15.77
CA ILE A 117 5.86 5.22 -15.97
C ILE A 117 5.43 4.94 -17.41
N GLY A 118 4.80 5.90 -18.08
CA GLY A 118 4.33 5.76 -19.45
C GLY A 118 3.20 4.74 -19.62
N ASP A 119 3.10 4.15 -20.80
CA ASP A 119 2.06 3.16 -21.13
C ASP A 119 2.38 1.78 -20.52
N ILE A 120 1.80 1.52 -19.35
CA ILE A 120 1.91 0.24 -18.66
C ILE A 120 1.15 -0.83 -19.45
N THR A 121 1.80 -1.96 -19.72
CA THR A 121 1.12 -3.08 -20.40
C THR A 121 0.05 -3.69 -19.49
N PRO A 122 -1.04 -4.27 -20.04
CA PRO A 122 -2.04 -4.98 -19.23
C PRO A 122 -1.42 -6.10 -18.38
N LYS A 123 -0.32 -6.70 -18.85
CA LYS A 123 0.38 -7.73 -18.09
C LYS A 123 1.12 -7.15 -16.87
N SER A 124 1.81 -6.03 -17.05
CA SER A 124 2.49 -5.31 -15.97
C SER A 124 1.48 -4.82 -14.92
N SER A 125 0.37 -4.20 -15.35
CA SER A 125 -0.65 -3.68 -14.43
C SER A 125 -1.30 -4.78 -13.58
N ARG A 126 -1.67 -5.91 -14.19
CA ARG A 126 -2.17 -7.10 -13.47
C ARG A 126 -1.18 -7.63 -12.46
N SER A 127 0.10 -7.69 -12.84
CA SER A 127 1.17 -8.20 -11.99
C SER A 127 1.41 -7.30 -10.79
N MET A 128 1.46 -5.98 -11.01
CA MET A 128 1.51 -4.99 -9.93
C MET A 128 0.31 -5.14 -8.99
N MET A 129 -0.90 -5.22 -9.54
CA MET A 129 -2.11 -5.28 -8.72
C MET A 129 -2.19 -6.54 -7.84
N ILE A 130 -1.87 -7.72 -8.40
CA ILE A 130 -1.85 -8.98 -7.62
C ILE A 130 -0.88 -8.89 -6.43
N GLU A 131 0.30 -8.31 -6.64
CA GLU A 131 1.32 -8.19 -5.60
C GLU A 131 0.94 -7.09 -4.58
N LEU A 132 0.31 -5.99 -5.01
CA LEU A 132 -0.25 -4.97 -4.11
C LEU A 132 -1.37 -5.52 -3.22
N ILE A 133 -2.28 -6.32 -3.79
CA ILE A 133 -3.33 -7.02 -3.03
C ILE A 133 -2.69 -7.96 -2.01
N SER A 134 -1.56 -8.59 -2.34
CA SER A 134 -0.84 -9.47 -1.41
C SER A 134 -0.25 -8.71 -0.21
N VAL A 135 0.16 -7.45 -0.39
CA VAL A 135 0.54 -6.55 0.71
C VAL A 135 -0.69 -6.18 1.53
N ALA A 136 -1.76 -5.71 0.89
CA ALA A 136 -2.96 -5.28 1.60
C ALA A 136 -3.65 -6.41 2.37
N LEU A 137 -3.61 -7.64 1.85
CA LEU A 137 -4.21 -8.79 2.51
C LEU A 137 -3.23 -9.49 3.43
N VAL A 138 -2.13 -8.87 3.85
CA VAL A 138 -1.08 -9.53 4.62
C VAL A 138 -1.63 -10.27 5.85
N ASP A 139 -2.60 -9.66 6.55
CA ASP A 139 -3.28 -10.20 7.73
C ASP A 139 -4.59 -10.94 7.41
N ASN A 140 -4.78 -11.29 6.14
CA ASN A 140 -5.91 -12.04 5.54
C ASN A 140 -7.19 -11.25 5.29
N ASP A 141 -7.30 -10.03 5.81
CA ASP A 141 -8.40 -9.12 5.51
C ASP A 141 -7.88 -7.74 5.14
N TYR A 142 -8.69 -7.02 4.35
CA TYR A 142 -8.43 -5.61 4.08
C TYR A 142 -8.74 -4.81 5.33
N ALA A 143 -7.78 -4.00 5.77
CA ALA A 143 -8.16 -2.87 6.57
C ALA A 143 -8.85 -1.79 5.69
N PRO A 144 -9.71 -0.93 6.27
CA PRO A 144 -10.59 -0.06 5.49
C PRO A 144 -9.86 0.84 4.48
N PHE A 145 -8.71 1.39 4.84
CA PHE A 145 -7.98 2.32 3.97
C PHE A 145 -7.15 1.62 2.90
N GLU A 146 -6.54 0.46 3.17
CA GLU A 146 -5.90 -0.37 2.15
C GLU A 146 -6.85 -0.68 0.99
N LYS A 147 -8.11 -1.04 1.29
CA LYS A 147 -9.10 -1.31 0.24
C LYS A 147 -9.35 -0.09 -0.64
N VAL A 148 -9.38 1.10 -0.05
CA VAL A 148 -9.51 2.35 -0.80
C VAL A 148 -8.29 2.58 -1.67
N VAL A 149 -7.07 2.40 -1.13
CA VAL A 149 -5.82 2.55 -1.87
C VAL A 149 -5.77 1.61 -3.07
N ILE A 150 -6.08 0.33 -2.88
CA ILE A 150 -6.11 -0.67 -3.95
C ILE A 150 -7.06 -0.26 -5.07
N LYS A 151 -8.27 0.18 -4.73
CA LYS A 151 -9.25 0.65 -5.72
C LYS A 151 -8.78 1.89 -6.46
N SER A 152 -8.20 2.85 -5.75
CA SER A 152 -7.69 4.09 -6.35
C SER A 152 -6.53 3.82 -7.32
N ILE A 153 -5.62 2.92 -6.94
CA ILE A 153 -4.52 2.49 -7.81
C ILE A 153 -5.04 1.69 -9.00
N ALA A 154 -6.01 0.78 -8.80
CA ALA A 154 -6.63 0.02 -9.89
C ALA A 154 -7.21 0.94 -10.96
N ASN A 155 -7.92 2.00 -10.54
CA ASN A 155 -8.43 3.01 -11.45
C ASN A 155 -7.32 3.72 -12.24
N LYS A 156 -6.20 4.08 -11.61
CA LYS A 156 -5.04 4.68 -12.29
C LYS A 156 -4.40 3.71 -13.29
N LEU A 157 -4.37 2.42 -12.95
CA LEU A 157 -3.87 1.33 -13.81
C LEU A 157 -4.89 0.86 -14.86
N LYS A 158 -6.08 1.47 -14.90
CA LYS A 158 -7.18 1.14 -15.82
C LYS A 158 -7.64 -0.32 -15.70
N ILE A 159 -7.62 -0.86 -14.48
CA ILE A 159 -8.16 -2.17 -14.12
C ILE A 159 -9.62 -1.97 -13.71
N ASP A 160 -10.54 -2.70 -14.33
CA ASP A 160 -11.96 -2.61 -14.01
C ASP A 160 -12.32 -3.37 -12.72
N SER A 161 -13.53 -3.15 -12.20
CA SER A 161 -13.96 -3.73 -10.93
C SER A 161 -14.05 -5.25 -10.93
N ASP A 162 -14.44 -5.84 -12.06
CA ASP A 162 -14.67 -7.27 -12.18
C ASP A 162 -13.32 -7.97 -12.24
N GLU A 163 -12.38 -7.42 -13.03
CA GLU A 163 -11.00 -7.86 -13.08
C GLU A 163 -10.30 -7.71 -11.71
N LEU A 164 -10.54 -6.60 -11.00
CA LEU A 164 -9.99 -6.41 -9.65
C LEU A 164 -10.52 -7.49 -8.68
N GLU A 165 -11.82 -7.77 -8.70
CA GLU A 165 -12.44 -8.80 -7.86
C GLU A 165 -11.87 -10.19 -8.17
N GLU A 166 -11.63 -10.52 -9.44
CA GLU A 166 -10.96 -11.77 -9.83
C GLU A 166 -9.55 -11.88 -9.24
N MET A 167 -8.77 -10.80 -9.25
CA MET A 167 -7.43 -10.76 -8.65
C MET A 167 -7.47 -10.91 -7.14
N GLU A 168 -8.42 -10.25 -6.46
CA GLU A 168 -8.63 -10.38 -5.02
C GLU A 168 -8.92 -11.84 -4.64
N ASN A 169 -9.83 -12.49 -5.39
CA ASN A 169 -10.18 -13.89 -5.19
C ASN A 169 -9.01 -14.83 -5.46
N PHE A 170 -8.21 -14.55 -6.49
CA PHE A 170 -6.99 -15.30 -6.79
C PHE A 170 -5.99 -15.24 -5.63
N VAL A 171 -5.69 -14.05 -5.12
CA VAL A 171 -4.73 -13.87 -4.00
C VAL A 171 -5.24 -14.58 -2.74
N ARG A 172 -6.51 -14.42 -2.38
CA ARG A 172 -7.11 -15.13 -1.23
C ARG A 172 -6.99 -16.64 -1.36
N SER A 173 -7.29 -17.17 -2.54
CA SER A 173 -7.17 -18.61 -2.82
C SER A 173 -5.72 -19.10 -2.65
N MET A 174 -4.75 -18.32 -3.15
CA MET A 174 -3.32 -18.65 -2.97
C MET A 174 -2.93 -18.68 -1.50
N LYS A 175 -3.37 -17.72 -0.68
CA LYS A 175 -3.07 -17.69 0.76
C LYS A 175 -3.66 -18.90 1.50
N GLU A 176 -4.89 -19.29 1.19
CA GLU A 176 -5.52 -20.49 1.77
C GLU A 176 -4.76 -21.77 1.42
N ILE A 177 -4.28 -21.89 0.17
CA ILE A 177 -3.44 -23.02 -0.25
C ILE A 177 -2.13 -23.05 0.55
N TYR A 178 -1.45 -21.91 0.71
CA TYR A 178 -0.21 -21.83 1.49
C TYR A 178 -0.44 -22.19 2.96
N LYS A 179 -1.51 -21.68 3.57
CA LYS A 179 -1.90 -22.00 4.94
C LYS A 179 -2.12 -23.50 5.12
N THR A 180 -2.93 -24.10 4.23
CA THR A 180 -3.18 -25.55 4.22
C THR A 180 -1.88 -26.35 4.06
N GLY A 181 -0.99 -25.92 3.17
CA GLY A 181 0.31 -26.57 2.97
C GLY A 181 1.20 -26.53 4.22
N LEU A 182 1.24 -25.38 4.92
CA LEU A 182 1.97 -25.24 6.17
C LEU A 182 1.40 -26.12 7.29
N GLU A 183 0.07 -26.22 7.37
CA GLU A 183 -0.60 -27.12 8.32
C GLU A 183 -0.25 -28.59 8.05
N ILE A 184 -0.12 -29.00 6.78
CA ILE A 184 0.28 -30.37 6.43
C ILE A 184 1.74 -30.65 6.81
N VAL A 185 2.65 -29.69 6.60
CA VAL A 185 4.09 -29.88 6.89
C VAL A 185 4.38 -29.88 8.39
N ASN A 186 3.61 -29.12 9.16
CA ASN A 186 3.82 -28.96 10.60
C ASN A 186 3.08 -30.01 11.46
N ASN A 187 2.24 -30.86 10.86
CA ASN A 187 1.59 -32.01 11.50
C ASN A 187 2.30 -33.32 11.17
#